data_AF-A0A821WEM5-F1
#
_entry.id   AF-A0A821WEM5-F1
#
_cell.length_a   1.000
_cell.length_b   1.000
_cell.length_c   1.000
_cell.angle_alpha   90.00
_cell.angle_beta   90.00
_cell.angle_gamma   90.00
#
_symmetry.space_group_name_H-M   'P 1'
#
loop_
_entity.id
_entity.type
_entity.pdbx_description
1 polymer ?
#
loop_
_entity_poly.entity_id
_entity_poly.type
_entity_poly.pdbx_seq_one_letter_code
_entity_poly.pdbx_strand_id
1 'polypeptide(L)' 'LVHHSLLIERHENLFMKLIVPMFEDLFGLIASQNQDKKGNILDPDLKLKLERYLIQMKKAKEGKYCTN' A
#
# COMPACT_ATOMS: atom_id res chain seq x y z
N LEU A 1 -31.93 7.64 -5.54
CA LEU A 1 -30.77 7.98 -4.68
C LEU A 1 -30.08 6.74 -4.08
N VAL A 2 -30.80 5.78 -3.51
CA VAL A 2 -30.21 4.61 -2.80
C VAL A 2 -29.37 3.68 -3.70
N HIS A 3 -29.72 3.49 -4.98
CA HIS A 3 -28.96 2.60 -5.88
C HIS A 3 -27.62 3.18 -6.39
N HIS A 4 -27.48 4.50 -6.45
CA HIS A 4 -26.19 5.11 -6.84
C HIS A 4 -25.13 4.91 -5.76
N SER A 5 -25.54 4.88 -4.48
CA SER A 5 -24.65 4.59 -3.36
C SER A 5 -24.04 3.18 -3.43
N LEU A 6 -24.81 2.17 -3.85
CA LEU A 6 -24.38 0.77 -3.87
C LEU A 6 -23.43 0.46 -5.03
N LEU A 7 -23.61 1.13 -6.17
CA LEU A 7 -22.68 1.08 -7.31
C LEU A 7 -21.33 1.73 -6.97
N ILE A 8 -21.36 2.89 -6.30
CA ILE A 8 -20.15 3.58 -5.85
C ILE A 8 -19.39 2.72 -4.84
N GLU A 9 -20.06 2.18 -3.83
CA GLU A 9 -19.44 1.33 -2.81
C GLU A 9 -18.82 0.06 -3.40
N ARG A 10 -19.50 -0.57 -4.38
CA ARG A 10 -18.93 -1.73 -5.11
C ARG A 10 -17.70 -1.34 -5.92
N HIS A 11 -17.73 -0.20 -6.59
CA HIS A 11 -16.61 0.28 -7.37
C HIS A 11 -15.40 0.60 -6.49
N GLU A 12 -15.62 1.27 -5.36
CA GLU A 12 -14.58 1.52 -4.36
C GLU A 12 -14.01 0.22 -3.79
N ASN A 13 -14.86 -0.77 -3.50
CA ASN A 13 -14.39 -2.07 -3.01
C ASN A 13 -13.55 -2.82 -4.05
N LEU A 14 -13.96 -2.79 -5.32
CA LEU A 14 -13.21 -3.39 -6.42
C LEU A 14 -11.86 -2.67 -6.60
N PHE A 15 -11.89 -1.35 -6.61
CA PHE A 15 -10.70 -0.50 -6.73
C PHE A 15 -9.70 -0.79 -5.60
N MET A 16 -10.16 -0.85 -4.34
CA MET A 16 -9.27 -1.13 -3.20
C MET A 16 -8.70 -2.56 -3.21
N LYS A 17 -9.44 -3.54 -3.76
CA LYS A 17 -8.93 -4.91 -3.98
C LYS A 17 -7.85 -4.99 -5.05
N LEU A 18 -7.77 -4.02 -5.96
CA LEU A 18 -6.74 -3.93 -6.99
C LEU A 18 -5.53 -3.11 -6.50
N ILE A 19 -5.79 -1.98 -5.87
CA ILE A 19 -4.77 -1.03 -5.46
C ILE A 19 -3.86 -1.60 -4.36
N VAL A 20 -4.42 -2.26 -3.34
CA VAL A 20 -3.60 -2.76 -2.22
C VAL A 20 -2.59 -3.82 -2.69
N PRO A 21 -2.97 -4.86 -3.45
CA PRO A 21 -2.00 -5.81 -4.00
C PRO A 21 -0.98 -5.15 -4.95
N MET A 22 -1.41 -4.19 -5.78
CA MET A 22 -0.50 -3.47 -6.67
C MET A 22 0.60 -2.72 -5.89
N PHE A 23 0.27 -2.13 -4.74
CA PHE A 23 1.26 -1.50 -3.87
C PHE A 23 2.18 -2.52 -3.17
N GLU A 24 1.66 -3.69 -2.80
CA GLU A 24 2.48 -4.79 -2.26
C GLU A 24 3.55 -5.23 -3.28
N ASP A 25 3.15 -5.44 -4.53
CA ASP A 25 4.05 -5.82 -5.61
C ASP A 25 5.08 -4.72 -5.91
N LEU A 26 4.63 -3.47 -5.99
CA LEU A 26 5.50 -2.31 -6.21
C LEU A 26 6.55 -2.17 -5.10
N PHE A 27 6.14 -2.31 -3.84
CA PHE A 27 7.06 -2.22 -2.70
C PHE A 27 8.05 -3.39 -2.69
N GLY A 28 7.62 -4.59 -3.07
CA GLY A 28 8.51 -5.73 -3.29
C GLY A 28 9.57 -5.44 -4.34
N LEU A 29 9.17 -4.86 -5.48
CA LEU A 29 10.08 -4.45 -6.54
C LEU A 29 11.10 -3.41 -6.06
N ILE A 30 10.63 -2.34 -5.39
CA ILE A 30 11.52 -1.29 -4.85
C ILE A 30 12.51 -1.89 -3.85
N ALA A 31 12.05 -2.75 -2.93
CA ALA A 31 12.91 -3.39 -1.95
C ALA A 31 13.97 -4.31 -2.61
N SER A 32 13.62 -4.99 -3.70
CA SER A 32 14.58 -5.82 -4.45
C SER A 32 15.66 -5.02 -5.17
N GLN A 33 15.40 -3.75 -5.46
CA GLN A 33 16.36 -2.83 -6.10
C GLN A 33 17.14 -1.98 -5.06
N ASN A 34 17.06 -2.34 -3.78
CA ASN A 34 17.71 -1.60 -2.68
C ASN A 34 19.23 -1.84 -2.58
N GLN A 35 19.90 -1.89 -3.73
CA GLN A 35 21.33 -2.12 -3.82
C GLN A 35 21.95 -1.18 -4.85
N ASP A 36 23.16 -0.72 -4.59
CA ASP A 36 23.95 0.01 -5.59
C ASP A 36 24.49 -0.95 -6.68
N LYS A 37 25.19 -0.39 -7.67
CA LYS A 37 25.82 -1.17 -8.75
C LYS A 37 26.90 -2.16 -8.27
N LYS A 38 27.33 -2.07 -7.02
CA LYS A 38 28.33 -2.93 -6.37
C LYS A 38 27.69 -3.94 -5.40
N GLY A 39 26.36 -3.94 -5.26
CA GLY A 39 25.63 -4.81 -4.35
C GLY A 39 25.54 -4.32 -2.91
N ASN A 40 25.99 -3.09 -2.61
CA ASN A 40 25.87 -2.52 -1.26
C ASN A 40 24.43 -2.08 -1.02
N ILE A 41 23.91 -2.39 0.17
CA ILE A 41 22.57 -1.97 0.58
C ILE A 41 22.52 -0.44 0.67
N LEU A 42 21.53 0.18 0.01
CA LEU A 42 21.35 1.64 0.01
C LEU A 42 20.67 2.14 1.29
N ASP A 43 19.59 1.47 1.69
CA ASP A 43 18.86 1.77 2.93
C ASP A 43 18.51 0.46 3.65
N PRO A 44 19.20 0.09 4.75
CA PRO A 44 18.95 -1.18 5.45
C PRO A 44 17.54 -1.30 6.02
N ASP A 45 16.85 -0.17 6.25
CA ASP A 45 15.51 -0.13 6.82
C ASP A 45 14.40 0.02 5.77
N LEU A 46 14.73 0.07 4.47
CA LEU A 46 13.76 0.35 3.41
C LEU A 46 12.57 -0.60 3.43
N LYS A 47 12.84 -1.91 3.57
CA LYS A 47 11.80 -2.94 3.65
C LYS A 47 10.83 -2.67 4.79
N LEU A 48 11.35 -2.36 5.97
CA LEU A 48 10.53 -2.07 7.16
C LEU A 48 9.72 -0.78 6.98
N LYS A 49 10.29 0.25 6.34
CA LYS A 49 9.57 1.50 6.02
C LYS A 49 8.42 1.24 5.06
N LEU A 50 8.63 0.47 4.00
CA LEU A 50 7.59 0.13 3.01
C LEU A 50 6.46 -0.71 3.63
N GLU A 51 6.80 -1.68 4.48
CA GLU A 51 5.81 -2.48 5.24
C GLU A 51 4.96 -1.59 6.15
N ARG A 52 5.57 -0.62 6.85
CA ARG A 52 4.83 0.35 7.68
C ARG A 52 3.89 1.22 6.85
N TYR A 53 4.34 1.69 5.69
CA TYR A 53 3.48 2.45 4.77
C TYR A 53 2.28 1.63 4.30
N LEU A 54 2.50 0.37 3.93
CA LEU A 54 1.41 -0.52 3.53
C LEU A 54 0.38 -0.73 4.65
N ILE A 55 0.85 -0.91 5.90
CA ILE A 55 -0.04 -1.02 7.08
C ILE A 55 -0.84 0.27 7.27
N GLN A 56 -0.22 1.44 7.14
CA GLN A 56 -0.90 2.72 7.24
C GLN A 56 -1.96 2.90 6.15
N MET A 57 -1.68 2.50 4.91
CA MET A 57 -2.67 2.52 3.82
C MET A 57 -3.87 1.59 4.10
N LYS A 58 -3.61 0.39 4.64
CA LYS A 58 -4.66 -0.54 5.06
C LYS A 58 -5.52 0.04 6.19
N LYS A 59 -4.91 0.72 7.17
CA LYS A 59 -5.65 1.41 8.26
C LYS A 59 -6.45 2.62 7.77
N ALA A 60 -5.89 3.41 6.86
CA ALA A 60 -6.59 4.54 6.26
C ALA A 60 -7.84 4.10 5.48
N LYS A 61 -7.78 2.95 4.78
CA LYS A 61 -8.96 2.33 4.17
C LYS A 61 -10.07 2.03 5.18
N GLU A 62 -9.72 1.56 6.37
CA GLU A 62 -10.70 1.23 7.43
C GLU A 62 -11.29 2.47 8.12
N GLY A 63 -10.91 3.68 7.71
CA GLY A 63 -11.32 4.93 8.38
C GLY A 63 -10.72 5.09 9.79
N LYS A 64 -9.79 4.21 10.18
CA LYS A 64 -9.08 4.28 11.46
C LYS A 64 -7.83 5.10 11.26
N TYR A 65 -7.95 6.42 11.40
CA TYR A 65 -6.78 7.26 11.60
C TYR A 65 -6.12 6.85 12.92
N CYS A 66 -4.83 6.54 12.90
CA CYS A 66 -4.04 6.51 14.12
C CYS A 66 -3.93 7.96 14.61
N THR A 67 -4.85 8.40 15.46
CA THR A 67 -4.65 9.56 16.32
C THR A 67 -3.51 9.20 17.27
N ASN A 68 -2.41 9.95 17.18
CA ASN A 68 -1.33 9.93 18.16
C ASN A 68 -1.85 10.28 19.56
#